data_AF-A0A539DUH9-F1
#
_entry.id   AF-A0A539DUH9-F1
#
_cell.length_a   1.000
_cell.length_b   1.000
_cell.length_c   1.000
_cell.angle_alpha   90.00
_cell.angle_beta   90.00
_cell.angle_gamma   90.00
#
_symmetry.space_group_name_H-M   'P 1'
#
loop_
_entity.id
_entity.type
_entity.pdbx_description
1 polymer ?
#
loop_
_entity_poly.entity_id
_entity_poly.type
_entity_poly.pdbx_seq_one_letter_code
_entity_poly.pdbx_strand_id
1 'polypeptide(L)'
;MATLQDIKRRLRSVENTKQITGAMEMVSAAKLRRAQTRVTAARPYAAKLSEIMENLSTVASGLSHPLFESRPEKTIGLVLVTASKGLCGSYNS
;
A
#
# COMPACT_ATOMS: atom_id res chain seq x y z
N MET A 1 40.22 -21.27 -13.69
CA MET A 1 39.61 -20.58 -14.84
C MET A 1 38.16 -21.00 -14.94
N ALA A 2 37.25 -20.07 -15.24
CA ALA A 2 35.84 -20.43 -15.44
C ALA A 2 35.74 -21.37 -16.65
N THR A 3 35.07 -22.51 -16.47
CA THR A 3 34.92 -23.49 -17.54
C THR A 3 33.71 -23.13 -18.42
N LEU A 4 33.67 -23.65 -19.66
CA LEU A 4 32.48 -23.53 -20.52
C LEU A 4 31.21 -24.09 -19.85
N GLN A 5 31.37 -25.08 -18.96
CA GLN A 5 30.27 -25.65 -18.18
C GLN A 5 29.73 -24.64 -17.16
N ASP A 6 30.60 -23.88 -16.49
CA ASP A 6 30.21 -22.82 -15.55
C ASP A 6 29.42 -21.72 -16.23
N ILE A 7 29.85 -21.31 -17.43
CA ILE A 7 29.14 -20.31 -18.25
C ILE A 7 27.75 -20.82 -18.64
N LYS A 8 27.63 -22.06 -19.14
CA LYS A 8 26.33 -22.67 -19.47
C LYS A 8 25.42 -22.82 -18.25
N ARG A 9 25.98 -23.08 -17.06
CA ARG A 9 25.21 -23.14 -15.81
C ARG A 9 24.68 -21.77 -15.43
N ARG A 10 25.51 -20.72 -15.53
CA ARG A 10 25.09 -19.34 -15.22
C ARG A 10 24.01 -18.84 -16.17
N LEU A 11 24.13 -19.12 -17.47
CA LEU A 11 23.09 -18.78 -18.46
C LEU A 11 21.73 -19.37 -18.08
N ARG A 12 21.68 -20.68 -17.78
CA ARG A 12 20.43 -21.33 -17.33
C ARG A 12 19.89 -20.73 -16.03
N SER A 13 20.77 -20.40 -15.07
CA SER A 13 20.34 -19.75 -13.82
C SER A 13 19.69 -18.39 -14.08
N VAL A 14 20.29 -17.55 -14.94
CA VAL A 14 19.76 -16.22 -15.26
C VAL A 14 18.46 -16.31 -16.05
N GLU A 15 18.36 -17.25 -17.01
CA GLU A 15 17.13 -17.51 -17.75
C GLU A 15 15.97 -17.88 -16.80
N ASN A 16 16.23 -18.75 -15.82
CA ASN A 16 15.24 -19.13 -14.82
C ASN A 16 14.84 -17.94 -13.94
N THR A 17 15.81 -17.15 -13.46
CA THR A 17 15.53 -15.94 -12.68
C THR A 17 14.67 -14.96 -13.47
N LYS A 18 14.97 -14.73 -14.76
CA LYS A 18 14.19 -13.87 -15.65
C LYS A 18 12.72 -14.32 -15.77
N GLN A 19 12.49 -15.62 -15.93
CA GLN A 19 11.13 -16.17 -16.01
C GLN A 19 10.37 -15.99 -14.69
N ILE A 20 11.02 -16.25 -13.55
CA ILE A 20 10.41 -16.09 -12.22
C ILE A 20 10.07 -14.61 -11.97
N THR A 21 11.00 -13.69 -12.22
CA THR A 21 10.75 -12.26 -12.01
C THR A 21 9.68 -11.72 -12.94
N GLY A 22 9.64 -12.17 -14.20
CA GLY A 22 8.57 -11.80 -15.14
C GLY A 22 7.18 -12.28 -14.67
N ALA A 23 7.10 -13.50 -14.13
CA ALA A 23 5.86 -13.98 -13.52
C ALA A 23 5.47 -13.17 -12.27
N MET A 24 6.44 -12.83 -11.40
CA MET A 24 6.21 -12.00 -10.21
C MET A 24 5.72 -10.60 -10.56
N GLU A 25 6.25 -10.00 -11.63
CA GLU A 25 5.82 -8.71 -12.15
C GLU A 25 4.34 -8.76 -12.57
N MET A 26 3.96 -9.75 -13.39
CA MET A 26 2.57 -9.92 -13.83
C MET A 26 1.60 -10.14 -12.66
N VAL A 27 1.99 -10.97 -11.68
CA VAL A 27 1.18 -11.19 -10.47
C VAL A 27 1.03 -9.90 -9.66
N SER A 28 2.09 -9.11 -9.57
CA SER A 28 2.08 -7.84 -8.83
C SER A 28 1.22 -6.79 -9.53
N ALA A 29 1.29 -6.71 -10.86
CA ALA A 29 0.44 -5.85 -11.67
C ALA A 29 -1.05 -6.20 -11.52
N ALA A 30 -1.39 -7.49 -11.52
CA ALA A 30 -2.76 -7.95 -11.28
C ALA A 30 -3.26 -7.57 -9.87
N LYS A 31 -2.41 -7.70 -8.85
CA LYS A 31 -2.74 -7.29 -7.48
C LYS A 31 -2.93 -5.78 -7.36
N LEU A 32 -2.08 -4.99 -8.00
CA LEU A 32 -2.21 -3.53 -8.04
C LEU A 32 -3.53 -3.12 -8.68
N ARG A 33 -3.88 -3.69 -9.83
CA ARG A 33 -5.16 -3.42 -10.50
C ARG A 33 -6.35 -3.76 -9.60
N ARG A 34 -6.32 -4.92 -8.93
CA ARG A 34 -7.36 -5.30 -7.96
C ARG A 34 -7.45 -4.33 -6.79
N ALA A 35 -6.32 -3.85 -6.27
CA ALA A 35 -6.29 -2.84 -5.21
C ALA A 35 -6.90 -1.51 -5.67
N GLN A 36 -6.54 -1.04 -6.87
CA GLN A 36 -7.11 0.17 -7.46
C GLN A 36 -8.63 0.07 -7.64
N THR A 37 -9.13 -1.06 -8.16
CA THR A 37 -10.57 -1.29 -8.28
C THR A 37 -11.29 -1.20 -6.95
N ARG A 38 -10.73 -1.77 -5.87
CA ARG A 38 -11.30 -1.67 -4.51
C ARG A 38 -11.34 -0.23 -4.02
N VAL A 39 -10.28 0.54 -4.23
CA VAL A 39 -10.23 1.96 -3.86
C VAL A 39 -11.30 2.75 -4.61
N THR A 40 -11.40 2.56 -5.92
CA THR A 40 -12.43 3.26 -6.73
C THR A 40 -13.85 2.89 -6.30
N ALA A 41 -14.11 1.61 -6.00
CA ALA A 41 -15.41 1.16 -5.51
C ALA A 41 -15.77 1.72 -4.12
N ALA A 42 -14.78 2.02 -3.27
CA ALA A 42 -14.98 2.62 -1.96
C ALA A 42 -15.21 4.15 -2.01
N ARG A 43 -14.89 4.83 -3.12
CA ARG A 43 -15.00 6.29 -3.23
C ARG A 43 -16.39 6.85 -2.94
N PRO A 44 -17.51 6.28 -3.46
CA PRO A 44 -18.83 6.84 -3.19
C PRO A 44 -19.19 6.81 -1.70
N TYR A 45 -18.81 5.74 -1.00
CA TYR A 45 -19.01 5.63 0.45
C TYR A 45 -18.20 6.69 1.20
N ALA A 46 -16.91 6.83 0.88
CA ALA A 46 -16.05 7.83 1.51
C ALA A 46 -16.53 9.26 1.26
N ALA A 47 -17.02 9.56 0.06
CA ALA A 47 -17.59 10.86 -0.27
C ALA A 47 -18.84 11.15 0.58
N LYS A 48 -19.78 10.20 0.66
CA LYS A 48 -21.00 10.38 1.46
C LYS A 48 -20.70 10.48 2.96
N LEU A 49 -19.75 9.70 3.45
CA LEU A 49 -19.30 9.77 4.84
C LEU A 49 -18.72 11.16 5.15
N SER A 50 -17.91 11.72 4.24
CA SER A 50 -17.34 13.06 4.40
C SER A 50 -18.42 14.13 4.44
N GLU A 51 -19.40 14.06 3.54
CA GLU A 51 -20.56 14.97 3.53
C GLU A 51 -21.36 14.90 4.86
N ILE A 52 -21.57 13.69 5.40
CA ILE A 52 -22.25 13.53 6.69
C ILE A 52 -21.42 14.12 7.83
N MET A 53 -20.10 13.91 7.83
CA MET A 53 -19.20 14.46 8.85
C MET A 53 -19.16 15.99 8.81
N GLU A 54 -19.17 16.60 7.62
CA GLU A 54 -19.26 18.05 7.43
C GLU A 54 -20.59 18.59 7.98
N ASN A 55 -21.71 17.97 7.62
CA ASN A 55 -23.03 18.32 8.15
C ASN A 55 -23.09 18.17 9.67
N LEU A 56 -22.49 17.11 10.22
CA LEU A 56 -22.44 16.90 11.66
C LEU A 56 -21.60 17.99 12.35
N SER A 57 -20.45 18.36 11.77
CA SER A 57 -19.57 19.39 12.34
C SER A 57 -20.23 20.77 12.41
N THR A 58 -21.13 21.10 11.47
CA THR A 58 -21.86 22.38 11.46
C THR A 58 -23.01 22.42 12.45
N VAL A 59 -23.66 21.29 12.72
CA VAL A 59 -24.75 21.16 13.72
C VAL A 59 -24.21 20.91 15.13
N ALA A 60 -22.98 20.42 15.27
CA ALA A 60 -22.33 20.06 16.53
C ALA A 60 -21.89 21.25 17.41
N SER A 61 -22.37 22.48 17.16
CA SER A 61 -22.16 23.68 17.99
C SER A 61 -22.86 23.59 19.36
N GLY A 62 -22.57 22.51 20.11
CA GLY A 62 -23.20 22.06 21.35
C GLY A 62 -22.91 20.59 21.69
N LEU A 63 -22.28 19.82 20.79
CA LEU A 63 -21.94 18.41 21.01
C LEU A 63 -20.49 18.30 21.52
N SER A 64 -20.29 18.07 22.83
CA SER A 64 -18.97 17.76 23.38
C SER A 64 -18.65 16.30 23.12
N HIS A 65 -17.72 16.05 22.19
CA HIS A 65 -17.18 14.73 21.91
C HIS A 65 -15.65 14.82 21.86
N PRO A 66 -14.91 13.95 22.58
CA PRO A 66 -13.43 14.04 22.67
C PRO A 66 -12.69 14.02 21.33
N LEU A 67 -13.26 13.43 20.28
CA LEU A 67 -12.67 13.42 18.93
C LEU A 67 -12.84 14.73 18.15
N PHE A 68 -13.75 15.62 18.58
CA PHE A 68 -13.94 16.95 18.00
C PHE A 68 -13.25 18.05 18.80
N GLU A 69 -12.61 17.72 19.93
CA GLU A 69 -12.00 18.68 20.84
C GLU A 69 -10.51 18.97 20.54
N SER A 70 -10.22 20.26 20.39
CA SER A 70 -8.90 20.90 20.48
C SER A 70 -8.15 20.61 21.80
N ARG A 71 -7.21 19.65 21.89
CA ARG A 71 -6.44 19.40 23.13
C ARG A 71 -4.94 19.59 22.95
N PRO A 72 -4.22 20.06 23.99
CA PRO A 72 -2.76 20.17 23.95
C PRO A 72 -2.11 18.78 23.81
N GLU A 73 -1.14 18.67 22.90
CA GLU A 73 -0.47 17.43 22.56
C GLU A 73 0.51 17.02 23.66
N LYS A 74 0.13 16.03 24.49
CA LYS A 74 1.03 15.43 25.51
C LYS A 74 1.70 14.13 25.02
N THR A 75 1.06 13.44 24.08
CA THR A 75 1.50 12.16 23.52
C THR A 75 0.88 12.02 22.15
N ILE A 76 1.69 11.63 21.15
CA ILE A 76 1.29 11.50 19.76
C ILE A 76 1.37 10.03 19.36
N GLY A 77 0.30 9.50 18.76
CA GLY A 77 0.29 8.16 18.19
C GLY A 77 0.78 8.20 16.74
N LEU A 78 1.78 7.39 16.41
CA LEU A 78 2.25 7.19 15.05
C LEU A 78 1.79 5.82 14.53
N VAL A 79 1.17 5.79 13.36
CA VAL A 79 0.80 4.55 12.68
C VAL A 79 1.56 4.48 11.36
N LEU A 80 2.39 3.46 11.23
CA LEU A 80 3.17 3.18 10.02
C LEU A 80 2.50 2.06 9.23
N VAL A 81 2.30 2.27 7.93
CA VAL A 81 1.76 1.26 7.02
C VAL A 81 2.84 0.91 6.02
N THR A 82 3.34 -0.33 6.07
CA THR A 82 4.47 -0.82 5.27
C THR A 82 4.10 -2.10 4.53
N ALA A 83 4.93 -2.52 3.57
CA ALA A 83 4.74 -3.76 2.86
C ALA A 83 5.20 -4.95 3.70
N SER A 84 4.39 -6.01 3.75
CA SER A 84 4.73 -7.26 4.43
C SER A 84 5.67 -8.17 3.64
N LYS A 85 5.91 -7.89 2.36
CA LYS A 85 6.80 -8.67 1.48
C LYS A 85 8.05 -7.88 1.10
N GLY A 86 9.16 -8.61 0.92
CA GLY A 86 10.39 -8.09 0.33
C GLY A 86 10.31 -7.92 -1.20
N LEU A 87 11.44 -7.59 -1.82
CA LEU A 87 11.56 -7.31 -3.27
C LEU A 87 10.63 -6.16 -3.72
N CYS A 88 10.43 -5.17 -2.86
CA CYS A 88 9.55 -4.02 -3.06
C CYS A 88 10.32 -2.74 -3.47
N GLY A 89 11.57 -2.87 -3.92
CA GLY A 89 12.43 -1.73 -4.21
C GLY A 89 12.70 -0.90 -2.96
N SER A 90 12.62 0.43 -3.09
CA SER A 90 12.82 1.39 -2.00
C SER A 90 11.55 1.71 -1.20
N TYR A 91 10.50 0.89 -1.28
CA TYR A 91 9.19 1.22 -0.68
C TYR A 91 9.19 1.26 0.86
N ASN A 92 9.95 0.36 1.49
CA ASN A 92 10.04 0.26 2.96
C ASN A 92 11.28 0.97 3.54
N SER A 93 12.08 1.64 2.71
CA SER A 93 13.35 2.27 3.08
C SER A 93 13.19 3.73 3.47
#